data_AF-A0A4P5SQA5-F1
#
_entry.id   AF-A0A4P5SQA5-F1
#
_cell.length_a   1.000
_cell.length_b   1.000
_cell.length_c   1.000
_cell.angle_alpha   90.00
_cell.angle_beta   90.00
_cell.angle_gamma   90.00
#
_symmetry.space_group_name_H-M   'P 1'
#
loop_
_entity.id
_entity.type
_entity.pdbx_description
1 polymer ?
#
loop_
_entity_poly.entity_id
_entity_poly.type
_entity_poly.pdbx_seq_one_letter_code
_entity_poly.pdbx_strand_id
1 'polypeptide(L)'
;MLRLSRLRNINDIEAIVNNPGPVLGQRSWKARGVACLLERHVYLGANYSFHTNVLQITSEISGQSSWRALIISEFWEGKLGETIHSTKWLKLMEGKSTDLLKWIKENRDL
;
A
#
# COMPACT_ATOMS: atom_id res chain seq x y z
N MET A 1 -15.23 -6.48 -15.70
CA MET A 1 -13.83 -6.11 -15.47
C MET A 1 -13.63 -5.73 -14.00
N LEU A 2 -12.87 -6.51 -13.22
CA LEU A 2 -12.51 -6.15 -11.84
C LEU A 2 -11.39 -5.10 -11.87
N ARG A 3 -11.70 -3.87 -11.51
CA ARG A 3 -10.73 -2.77 -11.48
C ARG A 3 -9.87 -2.92 -10.22
N LEU A 4 -8.57 -3.13 -10.39
CA LEU A 4 -7.59 -3.28 -9.30
C LEU A 4 -7.65 -2.12 -8.30
N SER A 5 -7.85 -0.89 -8.77
CA SER A 5 -7.85 0.34 -7.98
C SER A 5 -9.08 0.55 -7.09
N ARG A 6 -9.86 -0.50 -6.79
CA ARG A 6 -10.98 -0.40 -5.86
C ARG A 6 -10.46 -0.28 -4.43
N LEU A 7 -11.01 0.66 -3.65
CA LEU A 7 -10.71 0.83 -2.22
C LEU A 7 -10.76 -0.48 -1.43
N ARG A 8 -11.69 -1.37 -1.79
CA ARG A 8 -11.80 -2.70 -1.20
C ARG A 8 -10.50 -3.52 -1.31
N ASN A 9 -9.88 -3.56 -2.49
CA ASN A 9 -8.63 -4.30 -2.69
C ASN A 9 -7.49 -3.67 -1.89
N ILE A 10 -7.44 -2.34 -1.82
CA ILE A 10 -6.44 -1.63 -1.02
C ILE A 10 -6.56 -2.04 0.46
N ASN A 11 -7.77 -1.99 1.00
CA ASN A 11 -8.03 -2.36 2.38
C ASN A 11 -7.70 -3.83 2.66
N ASP A 12 -8.03 -4.74 1.73
CA ASP A 12 -7.66 -6.15 1.88
C ASP A 12 -6.15 -6.32 1.94
N ILE A 13 -5.42 -5.70 1.01
CA ILE A 13 -3.97 -5.79 0.95
C ILE A 13 -3.36 -5.25 2.25
N GLU A 14 -3.78 -4.07 2.72
CA GLU A 14 -3.29 -3.47 3.96
C GLU A 14 -3.55 -4.37 5.18
N ALA A 15 -4.71 -5.03 5.24
CA ALA A 15 -5.02 -6.00 6.29
C ALA A 15 -4.15 -7.26 6.20
N ILE A 16 -4.04 -7.86 5.01
CA ILE A 16 -3.26 -9.09 4.77
C ILE A 16 -1.79 -8.91 5.15
N VAL A 17 -1.22 -7.73 4.85
CA VAL A 17 0.18 -7.45 5.16
C VAL A 17 0.39 -6.85 6.55
N ASN A 18 -0.66 -6.67 7.36
CA ASN A 18 -0.60 -5.99 8.65
C ASN A 18 0.05 -4.60 8.54
N ASN A 19 -0.50 -3.70 7.71
CA ASN A 19 -0.06 -2.31 7.61
C ASN A 19 -0.79 -1.43 8.65
N PRO A 20 -0.10 -0.57 9.43
CA PRO A 20 1.36 -0.44 9.54
C PRO A 20 1.98 -1.69 10.15
N GLY A 21 3.22 -2.01 9.71
CA GLY A 21 3.94 -3.25 10.04
C GLY A 21 3.84 -3.67 11.52
N PRO A 22 4.01 -4.98 11.82
CA PRO A 22 3.66 -5.57 13.12
C PRO A 22 4.45 -5.00 14.31
N VAL A 23 5.60 -4.38 14.07
CA VAL A 23 6.41 -3.71 15.09
C VAL A 23 6.38 -2.20 14.88
N LEU A 24 6.24 -1.44 15.98
CA LEU A 24 6.20 0.02 15.93
C LEU A 24 7.44 0.59 15.22
N GLY A 25 7.21 1.40 14.19
CA GLY A 25 8.29 2.03 13.41
C GLY A 25 8.97 1.10 12.39
N GLN A 26 8.58 -0.17 12.30
CA GLN A 26 9.10 -1.09 11.30
C GLN A 26 8.70 -0.62 9.89
N ARG A 27 9.71 -0.40 9.05
CA ARG A 27 9.52 0.04 7.66
C ARG A 27 9.65 -1.08 6.65
N SER A 28 10.22 -2.22 7.03
CA SER A 28 10.34 -3.39 6.15
C SER A 28 9.99 -4.66 6.90
N TRP A 29 9.13 -5.48 6.31
CA TRP A 29 8.73 -6.76 6.89
C TRP A 29 8.30 -7.72 5.79
N LYS A 30 8.03 -8.97 6.17
CA LYS A 30 7.44 -9.97 5.28
C LYS A 30 6.10 -10.40 5.86
N ALA A 31 5.12 -10.62 5.00
CA ALA A 31 3.81 -11.11 5.38
C ALA A 31 3.27 -11.98 4.25
N ARG A 32 2.71 -13.16 4.57
CA ARG A 32 1.94 -13.98 3.60
C ARG A 32 2.64 -14.15 2.21
N GLY A 33 3.95 -14.44 2.23
CA GLY A 33 4.74 -14.68 1.02
C GLY A 33 5.11 -13.43 0.21
N VAL A 34 4.88 -12.23 0.74
CA VAL A 34 5.29 -10.96 0.13
C VAL A 34 6.25 -10.20 1.04
N ALA A 35 7.20 -9.49 0.42
CA ALA A 35 8.00 -8.47 1.08
C ALA A 35 7.28 -7.12 1.03
N CYS A 36 7.31 -6.41 2.15
CA CYS A 36 6.72 -5.09 2.33
C CYS A 36 7.81 -4.07 2.68
N LEU A 37 7.72 -2.91 2.06
CA LEU A 37 8.55 -1.74 2.36
C LEU A 37 7.65 -0.51 2.44
N LEU A 38 7.67 0.20 3.57
CA LEU A 38 6.92 1.41 3.83
C LEU A 38 7.85 2.62 3.87
N GLU A 39 7.70 3.49 2.89
CA GLU A 39 8.35 4.79 2.84
C GLU A 39 7.37 5.86 3.29
N ARG A 40 7.84 6.79 4.12
CA ARG A 40 7.05 7.93 4.60
C ARG A 40 7.78 9.20 4.25
N HIS A 41 7.08 10.08 3.56
CA HIS A 41 7.55 11.40 3.17
C HIS A 41 6.66 12.43 3.84
N VAL A 42 7.30 13.43 4.45
CA VAL A 42 6.59 14.53 5.08
C VAL A 42 7.22 15.82 4.57
N TYR A 43 6.36 16.74 4.15
CA TYR A 43 6.71 18.10 3.86
C TYR A 43 5.92 19.00 4.79
N LEU A 44 6.63 19.87 5.52
CA LEU A 44 6.05 20.85 6.43
C LEU A 44 6.30 22.24 5.88
N GLY A 45 5.28 22.83 5.26
CA GLY A 45 5.34 24.17 4.68
C GLY A 45 4.61 25.21 5.53
N ALA A 46 4.78 26.49 5.18
CA ALA A 46 4.16 27.59 5.90
C ALA A 46 2.63 27.69 5.70
N ASN A 47 2.14 27.27 4.53
CA ASN A 47 0.73 27.39 4.13
C ASN A 47 0.04 26.03 3.97
N TYR A 48 0.82 24.98 3.70
CA TYR A 48 0.33 23.62 3.55
C TYR A 48 1.43 22.66 4.00
N SER A 49 1.01 21.48 4.42
CA SER A 49 1.86 20.33 4.65
C SER A 49 1.30 19.14 3.88
N PHE A 50 2.15 18.18 3.56
CA PHE A 50 1.67 16.91 3.04
C PHE A 50 2.44 15.73 3.61
N HIS A 51 1.74 14.62 3.75
CA HIS A 51 2.24 13.33 4.17
C HIS A 51 1.94 12.33 3.08
N THR A 52 2.98 11.67 2.57
CA THR A 52 2.85 10.61 1.58
C THR A 52 3.42 9.33 2.15
N ASN A 53 2.59 8.29 2.23
CA ASN A 53 3.02 6.95 2.57
C ASN A 53 3.01 6.09 1.31
N VAL A 54 4.16 5.50 0.97
CA VAL A 54 4.31 4.57 -0.14
C VAL A 54 4.58 3.18 0.44
N LEU A 55 3.59 2.30 0.35
CA LEU A 55 3.73 0.90 0.72
C LEU A 55 4.02 0.09 -0.55
N GLN A 56 5.26 -0.34 -0.72
CA GLN A 56 5.66 -1.29 -1.74
C GLN A 56 5.45 -2.72 -1.25
N ILE A 57 4.89 -3.55 -2.13
CA ILE A 57 4.58 -4.95 -1.87
C ILE A 57 5.10 -5.77 -3.04
N THR A 58 5.94 -6.75 -2.76
CA THR A 58 6.61 -7.57 -3.78
C THR A 58 6.40 -9.04 -3.47
N SER A 59 5.85 -9.78 -4.42
CA SER A 59 5.72 -11.24 -4.32
C SER A 59 7.11 -11.89 -4.30
N GLU A 60 7.37 -12.70 -3.28
CA GLU A 60 8.58 -13.51 -3.16
C GLU A 60 8.30 -15.00 -3.38
N ILE A 61 7.11 -15.35 -3.88
CA ILE A 61 6.69 -16.75 -4.05
C ILE A 61 7.52 -17.39 -5.16
N SER A 62 8.41 -18.31 -4.78
CA SER A 62 9.26 -19.07 -5.70
C SER A 62 8.42 -19.87 -6.70
N GLY A 63 8.77 -19.78 -7.99
CA GLY A 63 8.10 -20.53 -9.05
C GLY A 63 6.77 -19.95 -9.55
N GLN A 64 6.35 -18.77 -9.05
CA GLN A 64 5.23 -18.00 -9.60
C GLN A 64 5.72 -16.71 -10.26
N SER A 65 4.90 -16.15 -11.17
CA SER A 65 5.13 -14.83 -11.74
C SER A 65 5.25 -13.80 -10.62
N SER A 66 6.40 -13.14 -10.50
CA SER A 66 6.58 -12.06 -9.53
C SER A 66 5.71 -10.86 -9.94
N TRP A 67 5.02 -10.30 -8.96
CA TRP A 67 4.29 -9.04 -9.12
C TRP A 67 4.79 -8.06 -8.06
N ARG A 68 4.74 -6.77 -8.42
CA ARG A 68 5.11 -5.66 -7.54
C ARG A 68 4.04 -4.59 -7.61
N ALA A 69 3.53 -4.18 -6.46
CA ALA A 69 2.49 -3.17 -6.35
C ALA A 69 2.86 -2.10 -5.33
N LEU A 70 2.33 -0.90 -5.52
CA LEU A 70 2.42 0.24 -4.61
C LEU A 70 1.02 0.62 -4.15
N ILE A 71 0.86 0.79 -2.85
CA ILE A 71 -0.26 1.54 -2.26
C ILE A 71 0.28 2.89 -1.85
N ILE A 72 -0.26 3.95 -2.45
CA ILE A 72 0.13 5.32 -2.19
C ILE A 72 -1.01 6.01 -1.48
N SER A 73 -0.72 6.52 -0.28
CA SER A 73 -1.63 7.34 0.51
C SER A 73 -1.07 8.75 0.56
N GLU A 74 -1.85 9.73 0.12
CA GLU A 74 -1.49 11.14 0.12
C GLU A 74 -2.48 11.88 1.01
N PHE A 75 -1.96 12.66 1.95
CA PHE A 75 -2.73 13.49 2.85
C PHE A 75 -2.15 14.91 2.84
N TRP A 76 -2.97 15.88 2.45
CA TRP A 76 -2.63 17.29 2.37
C TRP A 76 -3.44 18.05 3.41
N GLU A 77 -2.75 18.86 4.18
CA GLU A 77 -3.33 19.70 5.22
C GLU A 77 -2.94 21.16 5.03
N GLY A 78 -3.85 22.06 5.36
CA GLY A 78 -3.57 23.48 5.41
C GLY A 78 -2.90 23.87 6.72
N LYS A 79 -2.57 25.16 6.84
CA LYS A 79 -1.84 25.70 7.99
C LYS A 79 -2.52 25.44 9.33
N LEU A 80 -3.85 25.35 9.36
CA LEU A 80 -4.63 25.16 10.59
C LEU A 80 -4.98 23.67 10.84
N GLY A 81 -4.39 22.76 10.06
CA GLY A 81 -4.64 21.32 10.14
C GLY A 81 -5.92 20.89 9.41
N GLU A 82 -6.55 21.78 8.63
CA GLU A 82 -7.70 21.43 7.81
C GLU A 82 -7.29 20.49 6.68
N THR A 83 -8.08 19.45 6.40
CA THR A 83 -7.80 18.54 5.29
C THR A 83 -8.10 19.24 3.96
N ILE A 84 -7.06 19.44 3.15
CA ILE A 84 -7.18 19.98 1.79
C ILE A 84 -7.50 18.86 0.81
N HIS A 85 -6.76 17.76 0.91
CA HIS A 85 -6.89 16.63 0.00
C HIS A 85 -6.47 15.33 0.70
N SER A 86 -7.20 14.26 0.45
CA SER A 86 -6.81 12.94 0.93
C SER A 86 -7.17 11.91 -0.14
N THR A 87 -6.18 11.14 -0.60
CA THR A 87 -6.41 10.07 -1.57
C THR A 87 -5.58 8.85 -1.23
N LYS A 88 -6.09 7.69 -1.65
CA LYS A 88 -5.37 6.42 -1.55
C LYS A 88 -5.60 5.62 -2.82
N TRP A 89 -4.52 5.17 -3.44
CA TRP A 89 -4.59 4.45 -4.70
C TRP A 89 -3.60 3.29 -4.78
N LEU A 90 -3.95 2.30 -5.60
CA LEU A 90 -3.14 1.11 -5.85
C LEU A 90 -2.62 1.14 -7.29
N LYS A 91 -1.34 0.88 -7.44
CA LYS A 91 -0.69 0.73 -8.74
C LYS A 91 0.09 -0.56 -8.79
N LEU A 92 -0.19 -1.36 -9.82
CA LEU A 92 0.66 -2.47 -10.19
C LEU A 92 1.81 -1.92 -11.02
N MET A 93 3.04 -2.16 -10.56
CA MET A 93 4.27 -1.75 -11.23
C MET A 93 4.76 -2.84 -12.17
N GLU A 94 4.68 -4.10 -11.73
CA GLU A 94 5.15 -5.28 -12.46
C GLU A 94 4.20 -6.46 -12.25
N GLY A 95 4.19 -7.40 -13.20
CA GLY A 95 3.38 -8.62 -13.14
C GLY A 95 1.95 -8.44 -13.65
N LYS A 96 1.11 -9.46 -13.45
CA LYS A 96 -0.30 -9.44 -13.90
C LYS A 96 -1.24 -9.09 -12.77
N SER A 97 -2.27 -8.31 -13.10
CA SER A 97 -3.34 -7.97 -12.16
C SER A 97 -4.07 -9.19 -11.61
N THR A 98 -4.22 -10.23 -12.42
CA THR A 98 -4.83 -11.51 -12.03
C THR A 98 -4.06 -12.20 -10.92
N ASP A 99 -2.73 -12.10 -10.91
CA ASP A 99 -1.87 -12.79 -9.94
C ASP A 99 -1.95 -12.09 -8.58
N LEU A 100 -1.94 -10.75 -8.57
CA LEU A 100 -2.21 -9.96 -7.38
C LEU A 100 -3.62 -10.23 -6.82
N LEU A 101 -4.65 -10.21 -7.68
CA LEU A 101 -6.03 -10.49 -7.24
C LEU A 101 -6.21 -11.92 -6.71
N LYS A 102 -5.51 -12.89 -7.30
CA LYS A 102 -5.48 -14.28 -6.80
C LYS A 102 -4.85 -14.33 -5.41
N TRP A 103 -3.69 -13.69 -5.23
CA TRP A 103 -3.03 -13.62 -3.92
C TRP A 103 -3.92 -12.96 -2.85
N ILE A 104 -4.62 -11.87 -3.18
CA ILE A 104 -5.59 -11.24 -2.26
C ILE A 104 -6.67 -12.25 -1.86
N LYS A 105 -7.25 -12.96 -2.83
CA LYS A 105 -8.31 -13.94 -2.57
C LYS A 105 -7.83 -15.09 -1.68
N GLU A 106 -6.61 -15.58 -1.89
CA GLU A 106 -6.04 -16.69 -1.12
C GLU A 106 -5.72 -16.33 0.34
N ASN A 107 -5.55 -15.03 0.66
CA ASN A 107 -5.12 -14.58 1.98
C ASN A 107 -6.18 -13.76 2.74
N ARG A 108 -7.32 -13.46 2.13
CA ARG A 108 -8.36 -12.60 2.73
C ARG A 108 -9.04 -13.22 3.96
N ASP A 109 -9.18 -14.55 3.97
CA ASP A 109 -10.01 -15.27 4.94
C ASP A 109 -9.18 -16.02 6.01
N LEU A 110 -7.90 -15.65 6.20
CA LEU A 110 -6.94 -16.28 7.12
C LEU A 110 -6.39 -15.33 8.17
#